data_AF-A0A1Y2J9X3-F1
#
_entry.id   AF-A0A1Y2J9X3-F1
#
_cell.length_a   1.000
_cell.length_b   1.000
_cell.length_c   1.000
_cell.angle_alpha   90.00
_cell.angle_beta   90.00
_cell.angle_gamma   90.00
#
_symmetry.space_group_name_H-M   'P 1'
#
loop_
_entity.id
_entity.type
_entity.pdbx_description
1 polymer ?
#
loop_
_entity_poly.entity_id
_entity_poly.type
_entity_poly.pdbx_seq_one_letter_code
_entity_poly.pdbx_strand_id
1 'polypeptide(L)'
;MFEDVYLWIKALHVIAVISWMAGMLYLPRLFVYHSEAEIGSKQSETFKVMERRLLKAIINPAMIVTWLAGLYLAWSGHWFSFGWLHVKLALVLAMSGVHGFFSRWCKDFAA
;
A
#
# COMPACT_ATOMS: atom_id res chain seq x y z
N MET A 1 -17.47 25.35 2.90
CA MET A 1 -16.75 24.82 4.07
C MET A 1 -16.81 23.30 4.17
N PHE A 2 -17.99 22.65 4.25
CA PHE A 2 -18.05 21.17 4.34
C PHE A 2 -17.75 20.44 3.01
N GLU A 3 -18.15 21.01 1.86
CA GLU A 3 -17.78 20.47 0.54
C GLU A 3 -16.26 20.50 0.30
N ASP A 4 -15.60 21.56 0.77
CA ASP A 4 -14.14 21.69 0.68
C ASP A 4 -13.46 20.53 1.40
N VAL A 5 -13.92 20.19 2.61
CA VAL A 5 -13.37 19.08 3.41
C VAL A 5 -13.55 17.74 2.69
N TYR A 6 -14.73 17.48 2.11
CA TYR A 6 -14.98 16.26 1.35
C TYR A 6 -14.03 16.13 0.15
N LEU A 7 -13.82 17.21 -0.61
CA LEU A 7 -12.90 17.22 -1.75
C LEU A 7 -11.44 17.01 -1.32
N TRP A 8 -11.01 17.63 -0.21
CA TRP A 8 -9.68 17.40 0.36
C TRP A 8 -9.48 15.96 0.82
N ILE A 9 -10.47 15.34 1.46
CA ILE A 9 -10.40 13.93 1.85
C ILE A 9 -10.36 13.02 0.62
N LYS A 10 -11.13 13.35 -0.43
CA LYS A 10 -11.07 12.63 -1.71
C LYS A 10 -9.68 12.74 -2.35
N ALA A 11 -9.09 13.94 -2.36
CA ALA A 11 -7.74 14.15 -2.88
C ALA A 11 -6.70 13.35 -2.06
N LEU A 12 -6.77 13.42 -0.72
CA LEU A 12 -5.91 12.65 0.18
C LEU A 12 -6.03 11.14 -0.07
N HIS A 13 -7.25 10.62 -0.21
CA HIS A 13 -7.50 9.21 -0.52
C HIS A 13 -6.85 8.81 -1.85
N VAL A 14 -7.01 9.61 -2.90
CA VAL A 14 -6.42 9.31 -4.21
C VAL A 14 -4.88 9.32 -4.14
N ILE A 15 -4.28 10.33 -3.50
CA ILE A 15 -2.82 10.39 -3.31
C ILE A 15 -2.32 9.17 -2.55
N ALA A 16 -3.02 8.78 -1.49
CA ALA A 16 -2.66 7.61 -0.68
C ALA A 16 -2.77 6.31 -1.48
N VAL A 17 -3.82 6.13 -2.27
CA VAL A 17 -4.00 4.95 -3.14
C VAL A 17 -2.86 4.85 -4.15
N ILE A 18 -2.53 5.94 -4.84
CA ILE A 18 -1.44 5.95 -5.84
C ILE A 18 -0.09 5.68 -5.18
N SER A 19 0.17 6.30 -4.03
CA SER A 19 1.41 6.06 -3.27
C SER A 19 1.54 4.61 -2.83
N TRP A 20 0.44 4.01 -2.37
CA TRP A 20 0.39 2.61 -1.98
C TRP A 20 0.63 1.70 -3.19
N MET A 21 -0.07 1.92 -4.31
CA MET A 21 0.09 1.13 -5.54
C MET A 21 1.51 1.23 -6.11
N ALA A 22 2.10 2.42 -6.15
CA ALA A 22 3.45 2.63 -6.65
C ALA A 22 4.49 1.89 -5.82
N GLY A 23 4.39 1.97 -4.49
CA GLY A 23 5.27 1.22 -3.59
C GLY A 23 5.11 -0.30 -3.75
N MET A 24 3.87 -0.77 -3.88
CA MET A 24 3.56 -2.18 -4.14
C MET A 24 4.14 -2.68 -5.48
N LEU A 25 4.12 -1.87 -6.54
CA LEU A 25 4.72 -2.24 -7.83
C LEU A 25 6.25 -2.25 -7.81
N TYR A 26 6.87 -1.39 -6.99
CA TYR A 26 8.34 -1.30 -6.93
C TYR A 26 8.98 -2.41 -6.09
N LEU A 27 8.29 -2.88 -5.05
CA LEU A 27 8.82 -3.85 -4.09
C LEU A 27 9.19 -5.22 -4.71
N PRO A 28 8.41 -5.84 -5.62
CA PRO A 28 8.79 -7.07 -6.31
C PRO A 28 10.14 -6.99 -7.01
N ARG A 29 10.44 -5.84 -7.61
CA ARG A 29 11.72 -5.63 -8.29
C ARG A 29 12.90 -5.65 -7.32
N LEU A 30 12.73 -5.07 -6.13
CA LEU A 30 13.73 -5.17 -5.07
C LEU A 30 13.95 -6.62 -4.64
N PHE A 31 12.88 -7.39 -4.46
CA PHE A 31 12.97 -8.79 -4.07
C PHE A 31 13.74 -9.65 -5.08
N VAL A 32 13.53 -9.43 -6.38
CA VAL A 32 14.29 -10.14 -7.43
C VAL A 32 15.78 -9.85 -7.29
N TYR A 33 16.17 -8.57 -7.20
CA TYR A 33 17.58 -8.20 -7.04
C TYR A 33 18.18 -8.66 -5.71
N HIS A 34 17.38 -8.74 -4.65
CA HIS A 34 17.83 -9.25 -3.36
C HIS A 34 18.05 -10.77 -3.41
N SER A 35 17.18 -11.52 -4.11
CA SER A 35 17.34 -12.97 -4.27
C SER A 35 18.62 -13.38 -5.02
N GLU A 36 19.15 -12.48 -5.85
CA GLU A 36 20.41 -12.66 -6.58
C GLU A 36 21.65 -12.22 -5.77
N ALA A 37 21.46 -11.49 -4.67
CA ALA A 37 22.55 -11.00 -3.84
C ALA A 37 23.06 -12.09 -2.88
N GLU A 38 24.37 -12.15 -2.68
CA GLU A 38 24.96 -13.06 -1.71
C GLU A 38 24.50 -12.70 -0.28
N ILE A 39 24.12 -13.72 0.49
CA ILE A 39 23.59 -13.56 1.85
C ILE A 39 24.65 -12.91 2.73
N GLY A 40 24.28 -11.82 3.42
CA GLY A 40 25.20 -11.07 4.29
C GLY A 40 26.17 -10.14 3.55
N SER A 41 26.10 -10.07 2.22
CA SER A 41 26.83 -9.05 1.46
C SER A 41 26.34 -7.64 1.80
N LYS A 42 27.18 -6.64 1.55
CA LYS A 42 26.79 -5.22 1.68
C LYS A 42 25.54 -4.87 0.86
N GLN A 43 25.36 -5.54 -0.28
CA GLN A 43 24.21 -5.37 -1.16
C GLN A 43 22.93 -5.94 -0.52
N SER A 44 22.99 -7.15 0.04
CA SER A 44 21.86 -7.75 0.77
C SER A 44 21.42 -6.87 1.96
N GLU A 45 22.37 -6.39 2.77
CA GLU A 45 22.05 -5.50 3.90
C GLU A 45 21.44 -4.16 3.45
N THR A 46 21.90 -3.63 2.31
CA THR A 46 21.30 -2.42 1.71
C THR A 46 19.86 -2.68 1.28
N PHE A 47 19.58 -3.81 0.63
CA PHE A 47 18.23 -4.17 0.20
C PHE A 47 17.29 -4.37 1.38
N LYS A 48 17.72 -5.05 2.46
CA LYS A 48 16.92 -5.17 3.71
C LYS A 48 16.47 -3.80 4.23
N VAL A 49 17.36 -2.80 4.22
CA VAL A 49 17.02 -1.43 4.65
C VAL A 49 16.03 -0.77 3.68
N MET A 50 16.27 -0.88 2.37
CA MET A 50 15.41 -0.29 1.34
C MET A 50 13.99 -0.86 1.39
N GLU A 51 13.86 -2.19 1.41
CA GLU A 51 12.58 -2.91 1.49
C GLU A 51 11.82 -2.55 2.77
N ARG A 52 12.51 -2.55 3.92
CA ARG A 52 11.89 -2.20 5.20
C ARG A 52 11.42 -0.75 5.24
N ARG A 53 12.23 0.19 4.74
CA ARG A 53 11.85 1.62 4.69
C ARG A 53 10.67 1.83 3.75
N LEU A 54 10.72 1.24 2.56
CA LEU A 54 9.63 1.34 1.60
C LEU A 54 8.33 0.79 2.18
N LEU A 55 8.37 -0.41 2.77
CA LEU A 55 7.19 -1.03 3.38
C LEU A 55 6.66 -0.22 4.57
N LYS A 56 7.50 0.06 5.57
CA LYS A 56 7.02 0.66 6.83
C LYS A 56 6.80 2.17 6.75
N ALA A 57 7.60 2.90 5.98
CA ALA A 57 7.54 4.36 5.95
C ALA A 57 6.64 4.91 4.83
N ILE A 58 6.41 4.16 3.75
CA ILE A 58 5.61 4.62 2.61
C ILE A 58 4.35 3.77 2.45
N ILE A 59 4.51 2.46 2.22
CA ILE A 59 3.40 1.58 1.84
C ILE A 59 2.38 1.45 2.98
N ASN A 60 2.82 1.14 4.21
CA ASN A 60 1.94 0.97 5.37
C ASN A 60 1.10 2.21 5.69
N PRO A 61 1.68 3.41 5.86
CA PRO A 61 0.87 4.61 6.14
C PRO A 61 -0.05 4.95 4.97
N ALA A 62 0.41 4.80 3.72
CA ALA A 62 -0.44 5.02 2.54
C ALA A 62 -1.64 4.06 2.49
N MET A 63 -1.45 2.78 2.84
CA MET A 63 -2.53 1.80 2.96
C MET A 63 -3.52 2.19 4.06
N ILE A 64 -3.03 2.57 5.24
CA ILE A 64 -3.89 2.99 6.36
C ILE A 64 -4.75 4.19 5.97
N VAL A 65 -4.13 5.23 5.40
CA VAL A 65 -4.85 6.43 4.95
C VAL A 65 -5.85 6.08 3.85
N THR A 66 -5.49 5.20 2.91
CA THR A 66 -6.39 4.72 1.86
C THR A 66 -7.66 4.10 2.45
N TRP A 67 -7.52 3.21 3.42
CA TRP A 67 -8.66 2.55 4.07
C TRP A 67 -9.52 3.52 4.87
N LEU A 68 -8.91 4.33 5.73
CA LEU A 68 -9.64 5.28 6.58
C LEU A 68 -10.39 6.32 5.74
N ALA A 69 -9.72 6.98 4.80
CA ALA A 69 -10.33 7.99 3.95
C ALA A 69 -11.35 7.36 2.97
N GLY A 70 -11.07 6.17 2.44
CA GLY A 70 -11.96 5.48 1.50
C GLY A 70 -13.28 5.05 2.15
N LEU A 71 -13.22 4.47 3.35
CA LEU A 71 -14.42 4.10 4.11
C LEU A 71 -15.22 5.33 4.55
N TYR A 72 -14.54 6.40 4.96
CA TYR A 72 -15.19 7.66 5.27
C TYR A 72 -15.95 8.22 4.06
N LEU A 73 -15.33 8.27 2.87
CA LEU A 73 -15.98 8.77 1.65
C LEU A 73 -17.16 7.89 1.21
N ALA A 74 -17.05 6.57 1.36
CA ALA A 74 -18.12 5.64 1.07
C ALA A 74 -19.34 5.85 1.98
N TRP A 75 -19.08 6.10 3.27
CA TRP A 75 -20.13 6.41 4.24
C TRP A 75 -20.76 7.77 3.99
N SER A 76 -19.95 8.83 3.84
CA SER A 76 -20.44 10.20 3.64
C SER A 76 -21.18 10.37 2.32
N GLY A 77 -20.82 9.60 1.28
CA GLY A 77 -21.49 9.60 -0.01
C GLY A 77 -22.68 8.64 -0.12
N HIS A 78 -22.98 7.85 0.93
CA HIS A 78 -23.99 6.78 0.89
C HIS A 78 -23.77 5.76 -0.24
N TRP A 79 -22.51 5.47 -0.57
CA TRP A 79 -22.16 4.65 -1.74
C TRP A 79 -22.28 3.13 -1.52
N PHE A 80 -22.52 2.69 -0.29
CA PHE A 80 -22.65 1.26 0.06
C PHE A 80 -23.81 0.54 -0.62
N SER A 81 -24.79 1.28 -1.17
CA SER A 81 -25.89 0.68 -1.94
C SER A 81 -25.55 0.47 -3.41
N PHE A 82 -24.39 0.95 -3.87
CA PHE A 82 -24.01 0.93 -5.28
C PHE A 82 -23.04 -0.22 -5.59
N GLY A 83 -23.41 -1.05 -6.58
CA GLY A 83 -22.65 -2.24 -6.99
C GLY A 83 -21.16 -1.98 -7.28
N TRP A 84 -20.83 -0.84 -7.90
CA TRP A 84 -19.45 -0.49 -8.25
C TRP A 84 -18.52 -0.38 -7.03
N LEU A 85 -19.05 0.05 -5.87
CA LEU A 85 -18.25 0.18 -4.66
C LEU A 85 -17.84 -1.20 -4.13
N HIS A 86 -18.73 -2.19 -4.20
CA HIS A 86 -18.40 -3.57 -3.80
C HIS A 86 -17.29 -4.17 -4.67
N VAL A 87 -17.37 -3.96 -5.99
CA VAL A 87 -16.30 -4.38 -6.91
C VAL A 87 -14.99 -3.68 -6.55
N LYS A 88 -15.01 -2.36 -6.32
CA LYS A 88 -13.82 -1.61 -5.91
C LYS A 88 -13.25 -2.11 -4.58
N LEU A 89 -14.09 -2.37 -3.58
CA LEU A 89 -13.67 -2.90 -2.27
C LEU A 89 -13.05 -4.29 -2.40
N ALA A 90 -13.61 -5.16 -3.23
CA ALA A 90 -13.03 -6.48 -3.51
C ALA A 90 -11.61 -6.35 -4.10
N LEU A 91 -11.40 -5.42 -5.03
CA LEU A 91 -10.06 -5.16 -5.59
C LEU A 91 -9.09 -4.61 -4.55
N VAL A 92 -9.54 -3.68 -3.69
CA VAL A 92 -8.70 -3.13 -2.61
C VAL A 92 -8.35 -4.20 -1.58
N LEU A 93 -9.29 -5.09 -1.24
CA LEU A 93 -9.04 -6.24 -0.37
C LEU A 93 -8.02 -7.20 -0.98
N ALA A 94 -8.14 -7.51 -2.28
CA ALA A 94 -7.17 -8.33 -2.99
C ALA A 94 -5.78 -7.69 -2.94
N MET A 95 -5.68 -6.38 -3.16
CA MET A 95 -4.43 -5.63 -3.05
C MET A 95 -3.85 -5.63 -1.63
N SER A 96 -4.69 -5.53 -0.60
CA SER A 96 -4.27 -5.74 0.80
C SER A 96 -3.76 -7.16 1.07
N GLY A 97 -4.34 -8.18 0.43
CA GLY A 97 -3.83 -9.54 0.45
C GLY A 97 -2.42 -9.63 -0.14
N VAL A 98 -2.21 -9.05 -1.33
CA VAL A 98 -0.88 -8.96 -1.97
C VAL A 98 0.12 -8.23 -1.08
N HIS A 99 -0.30 -7.14 -0.42
CA HIS A 99 0.54 -6.43 0.55
C HIS A 99 0.96 -7.33 1.72
N GLY A 100 0.07 -8.19 2.22
CA GLY A 100 0.40 -9.17 3.25
C GLY A 100 1.50 -10.15 2.82
N PHE A 101 1.44 -10.66 1.59
CA PHE A 101 2.47 -11.54 1.04
C PHE A 101 3.83 -10.83 0.93
N PHE A 102 3.84 -9.59 0.47
CA PHE A 102 5.04 -8.78 0.37
C PHE A 102 5.66 -8.47 1.74
N SER A 103 4.82 -8.15 2.73
CA SER A 103 5.24 -7.96 4.11
C SER A 103 5.88 -9.22 4.71
N ARG A 104 5.37 -10.39 4.33
CA ARG A 104 6.00 -11.68 4.69
C ARG A 104 7.35 -11.85 4.03
N TRP A 105 7.47 -11.64 2.72
CA TRP A 105 8.76 -11.77 2.02
C TRP A 105 9.83 -10.81 2.54
N CYS A 106 9.49 -9.56 2.88
CA CYS A 106 10.41 -8.65 3.56
C CYS A 106 10.94 -9.22 4.90
N LYS A 107 10.16 -10.04 5.60
CA LYS A 107 10.61 -10.69 6.85
C LYS A 107 11.46 -11.91 6.55
N ASP A 108 11.09 -12.70 5.54
CA ASP A 108 11.83 -13.89 5.13
C ASP A 108 13.25 -13.51 4.66
N PHE A 109 13.39 -12.41 3.92
CA PHE A 109 14.71 -11.87 3.53
C PHE A 109 15.50 -11.21 4.67
N ALA A 110 14.83 -10.85 5.77
CA ALA A 110 15.50 -10.24 6.92
C ALA A 110 16.01 -11.27 7.94
N ALA A 111 15.51 -12.52 7.87
CA ALA A 111 15.99 -13.66 8.65
C ALA A 111 17.34 -14.17 8.12
#